data_AF-A0AAE4ADE0-F1
#
_entry.id   AF-A0AAE4ADE0-F1
#
_cell.length_a   1.000
_cell.length_b   1.000
_cell.length_c   1.000
_cell.angle_alpha   90.00
_cell.angle_beta   90.00
_cell.angle_gamma   90.00
#
_symmetry.space_group_name_H-M   'P 1'
#
loop_
_entity.id
_entity.type
_entity.pdbx_description
1 polymer ?
#
loop_
_entity_poly.entity_id
_entity_poly.type
_entity_poly.pdbx_seq_one_letter_code
_entity_poly.pdbx_strand_id
1 'polypeptide(L)'
;MTPDHTSRTETVDCDGMIVLVVVGMTALRQSYDGGLSGVQFTESAGLAGLLAEGVSPTLVLSPLAGPGFDAVTIAQTLQAAGYRGVYYATTRPLPDPDMVKREVARVAPDVIFDLLLPQDMARLMRSARG
;
A
#
# COMPACT_ATOMS: atom_id res chain seq x y z
N MET A 1 -30.95 24.48 0.92
CA MET A 1 -29.68 24.69 0.21
C MET A 1 -28.67 23.81 0.95
N THR A 2 -28.41 22.63 0.40
CA THR A 2 -27.64 21.56 1.04
C THR A 2 -26.62 21.13 -0.01
N PRO A 3 -25.31 21.09 0.27
CA PRO A 3 -24.35 20.72 -0.74
C PRO A 3 -24.39 19.20 -0.93
N ASP A 4 -24.74 18.80 -2.15
CA ASP A 4 -24.60 17.48 -2.70
C ASP A 4 -23.09 17.18 -2.86
N HIS A 5 -22.55 16.30 -2.00
CA HIS A 5 -21.24 15.68 -2.24
C HIS A 5 -21.47 14.41 -3.04
N THR A 6 -21.65 14.55 -4.35
CA THR A 6 -21.52 13.46 -5.31
C THR A 6 -20.13 12.84 -5.15
N SER A 7 -20.05 11.77 -4.36
CA SER A 7 -18.87 10.92 -4.26
C SER A 7 -18.78 10.11 -5.55
N ARG A 8 -17.94 10.60 -6.46
CA ARG A 8 -17.54 9.91 -7.69
C ARG A 8 -16.97 8.54 -7.32
N THR A 9 -17.68 7.48 -7.69
CA THR A 9 -17.23 6.11 -7.49
C THR A 9 -16.23 5.81 -8.60
N GLU A 10 -14.94 6.05 -8.34
CA GLU A 10 -13.88 5.51 -9.20
C GLU A 10 -13.76 4.02 -8.90
N THR A 11 -14.32 3.22 -9.80
CA THR A 11 -14.01 1.80 -9.92
C THR A 11 -12.52 1.68 -10.19
N VAL A 12 -11.77 1.21 -9.19
CA VAL A 12 -10.35 0.90 -9.35
C VAL A 12 -10.29 -0.36 -10.21
N ASP A 13 -9.89 -0.19 -11.47
CA ASP A 13 -9.61 -1.27 -12.40
C ASP A 13 -8.36 -2.02 -11.89
N CYS A 14 -8.55 -3.25 -11.38
CA CYS A 14 -7.52 -4.01 -10.67
C CYS A 14 -6.63 -4.86 -11.60
N ASP A 15 -6.52 -4.54 -12.89
CA ASP A 15 -5.73 -5.30 -13.89
C ASP A 15 -4.20 -5.19 -13.68
N GLY A 16 -3.75 -4.79 -12.50
CA GLY A 16 -2.35 -4.57 -12.16
C GLY A 16 -1.92 -5.37 -10.93
N MET A 17 -0.69 -5.88 -10.96
CA MET A 17 -0.11 -6.65 -9.86
C MET A 17 0.03 -5.77 -8.59
N ILE A 18 -0.61 -6.18 -7.51
CA ILE A 18 -0.53 -5.58 -6.17
C ILE A 18 0.54 -6.35 -5.37
N VAL A 19 1.59 -5.67 -4.92
CA VAL A 19 2.57 -6.24 -3.99
C VAL A 19 2.23 -5.81 -2.56
N LEU A 20 1.89 -6.78 -1.72
CA LEU A 20 1.65 -6.56 -0.31
C LEU A 20 2.92 -6.88 0.49
N VAL A 21 3.51 -5.84 1.09
CA VAL A 21 4.64 -5.98 2.01
C VAL A 21 4.10 -6.25 3.41
N VAL A 22 4.18 -7.51 3.84
CA VAL A 22 3.65 -7.96 5.12
C VAL A 22 4.78 -8.19 6.11
N VAL A 23 4.64 -7.62 7.30
CA VAL A 23 5.20 -8.21 8.52
C VAL A 23 4.07 -8.29 9.54
N GLY A 24 3.82 -9.47 10.10
CA GLY A 24 2.84 -9.67 11.18
C GLY A 24 1.36 -9.75 10.76
N MET A 25 1.00 -9.63 9.48
CA MET A 25 -0.38 -9.90 9.02
C MET A 25 -0.59 -11.37 8.65
N THR A 26 -0.12 -12.31 9.48
CA THR A 26 -0.32 -13.76 9.28
C THR A 26 -1.80 -14.12 9.12
N ALA A 27 -2.70 -13.32 9.73
CA ALA A 27 -4.15 -13.48 9.63
C ALA A 27 -4.75 -13.15 8.25
N LEU A 28 -4.16 -12.22 7.48
CA LEU A 28 -4.64 -11.94 6.12
C LEU A 28 -4.19 -13.04 5.15
N ARG A 29 -2.97 -13.57 5.32
CA ARG A 29 -2.46 -14.69 4.50
C ARG A 29 -3.42 -15.89 4.49
N GLN A 30 -4.06 -16.19 5.62
CA GLN A 30 -5.03 -17.28 5.74
C GLN A 30 -6.41 -16.97 5.14
N SER A 31 -6.77 -15.69 4.97
CA SER A 31 -8.04 -15.28 4.37
C SER A 31 -7.98 -15.19 2.84
N TYR A 32 -6.77 -15.22 2.25
CA TYR A 32 -6.53 -15.02 0.82
C TYR A 32 -5.91 -16.24 0.10
N ASP A 33 -6.02 -17.43 0.69
CA ASP A 33 -5.60 -18.72 0.09
C ASP A 33 -6.44 -19.13 -1.15
N GLY A 34 -7.24 -18.19 -1.68
CA GLY A 34 -8.13 -18.35 -2.83
C GLY A 34 -7.61 -17.70 -4.12
N GLY A 35 -6.31 -17.43 -4.24
CA GLY A 35 -5.70 -17.06 -5.53
C GLY A 35 -6.28 -15.80 -6.16
N LEU A 36 -6.14 -14.65 -5.51
CA LEU A 36 -6.25 -13.38 -6.23
C LEU A 36 -5.08 -13.31 -7.23
N SER A 37 -5.37 -13.61 -8.49
CA SER A 37 -4.42 -13.42 -9.58
C SER A 37 -3.93 -11.98 -9.54
N GLY A 38 -2.62 -11.77 -9.42
CA GLY A 38 -2.03 -10.43 -9.32
C GLY A 38 -1.76 -9.93 -7.90
N VAL A 39 -1.90 -10.71 -6.82
CA VAL A 39 -1.42 -10.30 -5.48
C VAL A 39 -0.19 -11.09 -5.06
N GLN A 40 0.94 -10.41 -4.83
CA GLN A 40 2.17 -11.03 -4.34
C GLN A 40 2.51 -10.53 -2.94
N PHE A 41 2.81 -11.46 -2.03
CA PHE A 41 3.18 -11.15 -0.66
C PHE A 41 4.70 -11.23 -0.50
N THR A 42 5.31 -10.22 0.11
CA THR A 42 6.74 -10.21 0.43
C THR A 42 6.98 -9.62 1.82
N GLU A 43 8.10 -9.97 2.43
CA GLU A 43 8.62 -9.25 3.59
C GLU A 43 9.35 -7.97 3.15
N SER A 44 9.55 -7.03 4.08
CA SER A 44 10.27 -5.77 3.83
C SER A 44 11.68 -6.03 3.28
N ALA A 45 12.39 -7.02 3.82
CA ALA A 45 13.74 -7.39 3.39
C ALA A 45 13.78 -7.99 1.97
N GLY A 46 12.69 -8.63 1.52
CA GLY A 46 12.59 -9.23 0.19
C GLY A 46 12.17 -8.26 -0.91
N LEU A 47 11.60 -7.10 -0.55
CA LEU A 47 11.05 -6.13 -1.49
C LEU A 47 12.07 -5.66 -2.53
N ALA A 48 13.29 -5.32 -2.09
CA ALA A 48 14.34 -4.85 -2.99
C ALA A 48 14.73 -5.91 -4.03
N GLY A 49 14.86 -7.17 -3.61
CA GLY A 49 15.16 -8.29 -4.51
C GLY A 49 14.06 -8.50 -5.53
N LEU A 50 12.81 -8.47 -5.09
CA LEU A 50 11.63 -8.63 -5.93
C LEU A 50 11.55 -7.56 -7.04
N LEU A 51 11.81 -6.30 -6.70
CA LEU A 51 11.88 -5.21 -7.68
C LEU A 51 13.07 -5.37 -8.65
N ALA A 52 14.22 -5.84 -8.15
CA ALA A 52 15.40 -6.10 -8.96
C ALA A 52 15.23 -7.27 -9.94
N GLU A 53 14.35 -8.23 -9.62
CA GLU A 53 13.95 -9.32 -10.51
C GLU A 53 13.00 -8.86 -11.64
N GLY A 54 12.71 -7.56 -11.72
CA GLY A 54 11.87 -6.96 -12.77
C GLY A 54 10.38 -6.98 -12.46
N VAL A 55 9.99 -7.39 -11.25
CA VAL A 55 8.60 -7.33 -10.82
C VAL A 55 8.18 -5.87 -10.69
N SER A 56 7.10 -5.50 -11.36
CA SER A 56 6.64 -4.12 -11.51
C SER A 56 5.23 -3.96 -10.94
N PRO A 57 5.06 -3.86 -9.61
CA PRO A 57 3.74 -3.71 -9.02
C PRO A 57 3.11 -2.37 -9.42
N THR A 58 1.80 -2.34 -9.59
CA THR A 58 1.05 -1.08 -9.73
C THR A 58 0.76 -0.44 -8.38
N LEU A 59 0.70 -1.26 -7.32
CA LEU A 59 0.43 -0.84 -5.96
C LEU A 59 1.30 -1.61 -4.96
N VAL A 60 1.91 -0.89 -4.02
CA VAL A 60 2.56 -1.44 -2.84
C VAL A 60 1.73 -1.10 -1.61
N LEU A 61 1.51 -2.07 -0.72
CA LEU A 61 0.80 -1.82 0.54
C LEU A 61 1.54 -2.44 1.72
N SER A 62 1.67 -1.71 2.83
CA SER A 62 2.34 -2.20 4.04
C SER A 62 1.69 -1.66 5.31
N PRO A 63 1.99 -2.20 6.51
CA PRO A 63 1.81 -1.46 7.76
C PRO A 63 2.64 -0.18 7.76
N LEU A 64 2.19 0.84 8.50
CA LEU A 64 2.96 2.06 8.73
C LEU A 64 4.29 1.78 9.44
N ALA A 65 4.29 0.84 10.37
CA ALA A 65 5.49 0.38 11.06
C ALA A 65 5.31 -1.07 11.52
N GLY A 66 6.41 -1.78 11.61
CA GLY A 66 6.48 -3.11 12.22
C GLY A 66 7.91 -3.45 12.63
N PRO A 67 8.15 -4.68 13.10
CA PRO A 67 9.48 -5.10 13.52
C PRO A 67 10.49 -4.96 12.37
N GLY A 68 11.47 -4.08 12.53
CA GLY A 68 12.57 -3.90 11.58
C GLY A 68 12.25 -3.07 10.34
N PHE A 69 11.09 -2.41 10.25
CA PHE A 69 10.79 -1.47 9.18
C PHE A 69 9.74 -0.43 9.59
N ASP A 70 9.77 0.70 8.90
CA ASP A 70 8.68 1.67 8.85
C ASP A 70 8.37 2.05 7.40
N ALA A 71 7.28 2.79 7.20
CA ALA A 71 6.88 3.21 5.88
C ALA A 71 7.92 4.07 5.17
N VAL A 72 8.73 4.82 5.93
CA VAL A 72 9.81 5.64 5.39
C VAL A 72 10.91 4.76 4.80
N THR A 73 11.28 3.69 5.49
CA THR A 73 12.28 2.69 5.06
C THR A 73 11.81 1.94 3.81
N ILE A 74 10.52 1.58 3.76
CA ILE A 74 9.91 0.97 2.56
C ILE A 74 9.94 1.96 1.40
N ALA A 75 9.52 3.21 1.63
CA ALA A 75 9.52 4.25 0.60
C ALA A 75 10.92 4.52 0.04
N GLN A 76 11.95 4.53 0.88
CA GLN A 76 13.35 4.63 0.44
C GLN A 76 13.74 3.46 -0.48
N THR A 77 13.31 2.25 -0.14
CA THR A 77 13.56 1.06 -0.97
C THR A 77 12.87 1.19 -2.33
N LEU A 78 11.61 1.64 -2.36
CA LEU A 78 10.86 1.90 -3.58
C LEU A 78 11.54 2.97 -4.45
N GLN A 79 11.91 4.10 -3.85
CA GLN A 79 12.62 5.18 -4.55
C GLN A 79 13.96 4.71 -5.13
N ALA A 80 14.75 3.95 -4.35
CA ALA A 80 16.04 3.41 -4.79
C ALA A 80 15.89 2.42 -5.96
N ALA A 81 14.78 1.68 -6.00
CA ALA A 81 14.44 0.78 -7.11
C ALA A 81 13.82 1.51 -8.32
N GLY A 82 13.64 2.84 -8.26
CA GLY A 82 12.99 3.61 -9.33
C GLY A 82 11.49 3.36 -9.46
N TYR A 83 10.85 2.84 -8.40
CA TYR A 83 9.41 2.63 -8.35
C TYR A 83 8.66 3.95 -8.41
N ARG A 84 7.61 4.03 -9.24
CA ARG A 84 6.78 5.23 -9.45
C ARG A 84 5.28 4.97 -9.29
N GLY A 85 4.94 3.81 -8.73
CA GLY A 85 3.55 3.44 -8.49
C GLY A 85 3.01 4.00 -7.18
N VAL A 86 1.87 3.46 -6.77
CA VAL A 86 1.19 3.87 -5.54
C VAL A 86 1.72 3.10 -4.35
N TYR A 87 1.95 3.77 -3.23
CA TYR A 87 2.31 3.15 -1.97
C TYR A 87 1.34 3.55 -0.86
N TYR A 88 0.60 2.59 -0.31
CA TYR A 88 -0.26 2.82 0.86
C TYR A 88 0.34 2.22 2.12
N ALA A 89 0.44 3.04 3.18
CA ALA A 89 0.73 2.55 4.51
C ALA A 89 -0.56 2.46 5.35
N THR A 90 -0.82 1.28 5.89
CA THR A 90 -1.96 1.02 6.76
C THR A 90 -1.64 1.41 8.20
N THR A 91 -2.53 2.18 8.81
CA THR A 91 -2.31 2.67 10.17
C THR A 91 -3.61 2.83 10.95
N ARG A 92 -3.52 2.80 12.28
CA ARG A 92 -4.57 3.38 13.13
C ARG A 92 -4.56 4.92 12.95
N PRO A 93 -5.66 5.62 13.32
CA PRO A 93 -5.68 7.08 13.29
C PRO A 93 -4.45 7.67 14.00
N LEU A 94 -3.73 8.53 13.29
CA LEU A 94 -2.56 9.24 13.82
C LEU A 94 -2.96 10.64 14.29
N PRO A 95 -2.29 11.20 15.31
CA PRO A 95 -2.51 12.58 15.74
C PRO A 95 -2.11 13.61 14.66
N ASP A 96 -1.06 13.33 13.89
CA ASP A 96 -0.63 14.15 12.74
C ASP A 96 -0.25 13.22 11.56
N PRO A 97 -1.21 12.88 10.68
CA PRO A 97 -0.94 12.07 9.50
C PRO A 97 -0.05 12.79 8.47
N ASP A 98 -0.11 14.12 8.40
CA ASP A 98 0.63 14.91 7.41
C ASP A 98 2.12 14.96 7.72
N MET A 99 2.51 14.81 8.99
CA MET A 99 3.91 14.60 9.36
C MET A 99 4.51 13.38 8.65
N VAL A 100 3.81 12.24 8.66
CA VAL A 100 4.29 11.01 8.00
C VAL A 100 4.35 11.20 6.48
N LYS A 101 3.28 11.76 5.89
CA LYS A 101 3.24 12.00 4.44
C LYS A 101 4.39 12.89 3.96
N ARG A 102 4.69 13.96 4.71
CA ARG A 102 5.83 14.84 4.42
C ARG A 102 7.16 14.11 4.47
N GLU A 103 7.36 13.26 5.48
CA GLU A 103 8.61 12.51 5.61
C GLU A 103 8.80 11.51 4.47
N VAL A 104 7.73 10.81 4.08
CA VAL A 104 7.76 9.91 2.92
C VAL A 104 8.03 10.67 1.63
N ALA A 105 7.31 11.76 1.37
CA ALA A 105 7.51 12.58 0.18
C ALA A 105 8.94 13.17 0.09
N ARG A 106 9.58 13.43 1.24
CA ARG A 106 10.96 13.91 1.31
C ARG A 106 11.98 12.84 0.88
N VAL A 107 11.77 11.58 1.25
CA VAL A 107 12.72 10.49 0.96
C VAL A 107 12.41 9.76 -0.35
N ALA A 108 11.15 9.82 -0.81
CA ALA A 108 10.65 9.11 -1.98
C ALA A 108 9.72 10.01 -2.82
N PRO A 109 10.24 11.08 -3.44
CA PRO A 109 9.44 12.07 -4.17
C PRO A 109 8.73 11.50 -5.41
N ASP A 110 9.21 10.38 -5.96
CA ASP A 110 8.62 9.76 -7.15
C ASP A 110 7.51 8.75 -6.81
N VAL A 111 7.30 8.47 -5.52
CA VAL A 111 6.30 7.50 -5.05
C VAL A 111 5.02 8.22 -4.67
N ILE A 112 3.88 7.74 -5.18
CA ILE A 112 2.56 8.28 -4.83
C ILE A 112 2.14 7.68 -3.49
N PHE A 113 2.35 8.39 -2.39
CA PHE A 113 2.12 7.88 -1.03
C PHE A 113 0.84 8.39 -0.37
N ASP A 114 0.13 7.50 0.31
CA ASP A 114 -0.92 7.89 1.27
C ASP A 114 -1.08 6.90 2.43
N LEU A 115 -1.87 7.31 3.43
CA LEU A 115 -2.24 6.49 4.56
C LEU A 115 -3.64 5.89 4.36
N LEU A 116 -3.76 4.60 4.67
CA LEU A 116 -5.03 3.88 4.60
C LEU A 116 -5.46 3.43 5.99
N LEU A 117 -6.67 3.81 6.40
CA LEU A 117 -7.22 3.32 7.66
C LEU A 117 -7.88 1.93 7.45
N PRO A 118 -7.94 1.07 8.48
CA PRO A 118 -8.53 -0.26 8.37
C PRO A 118 -9.95 -0.27 7.81
N GLN A 119 -10.77 0.73 8.15
CA GLN A 119 -12.13 0.85 7.64
C GLN A 119 -12.20 1.15 6.13
N ASP A 120 -11.23 1.90 5.61
CA ASP A 120 -11.17 2.26 4.19
C ASP A 120 -10.70 1.06 3.36
N MET A 121 -9.75 0.29 3.90
CA MET A 121 -9.32 -0.97 3.32
C MET A 121 -10.45 -2.00 3.24
N ALA A 122 -11.24 -2.14 4.30
CA ALA A 122 -12.42 -3.01 4.29
C ALA A 122 -13.47 -2.57 3.24
N ARG A 123 -13.55 -1.26 2.95
CA ARG A 123 -14.43 -0.73 1.89
C ARG A 123 -13.91 -1.08 0.51
N LEU A 124 -12.62 -0.85 0.26
CA LEU A 124 -11.94 -1.12 -1.01
C LEU A 124 -11.96 -2.61 -1.35
N MET A 125 -11.77 -3.47 -0.35
CA MET A 125 -11.85 -4.93 -0.53
C MET A 125 -13.27 -5.44 -0.79
N ARG A 126 -14.30 -4.73 -0.29
CA ARG A 126 -15.70 -5.07 -0.60
C ARG A 126 -16.09 -4.67 -2.03
N SER A 127 -15.57 -3.55 -2.55
CA SER A 127 -15.84 -3.13 -3.92
C SER A 127 -15.12 -3.98 -4.96
N ALA A 128 -13.93 -4.52 -4.64
CA ALA A 128 -13.16 -5.38 -5.55
C ALA A 128 -13.75 -6.80 -5.72
N ARG A 129 -14.78 -7.17 -4.96
CA ARG A 129 -15.51 -8.45 -5.09
C ARG A 129 -16.76 -8.37 -5.96
N GLY A 130 -17.07 -7.19 -6.51
CA GLY A 130 -18.27 -6.92 -7.32
C GLY A 130 -18.02 -7.01 -8.81
#